data_AF-A0A4Q3YKJ2-F1
#
_entry.id   AF-A0A4Q3YKJ2-F1
#
_cell.length_a   1.000
_cell.length_b   1.000
_cell.length_c   1.000
_cell.angle_alpha   90.00
_cell.angle_beta   90.00
_cell.angle_gamma   90.00
#
_symmetry.space_group_name_H-M   'P 1'
#
loop_
_entity.id
_entity.type
_entity.pdbx_description
1 polymer ?
#
loop_
_entity_poly.entity_id
_entity_poly.type
_entity_poly.pdbx_seq_one_letter_code
_entity_poly.pdbx_strand_id
1 'polypeptide(L)'
;MPPKVTKDDCLAEIRRFFKHYASFCQSPDPDSVHQVLASAYSVNDKVRKAGYPNFFRSDEFLTIKAMRNYAIHQAEIYNTARAVPMVSKVPIEAELSILCLVPRAVMERVLESTESGDAIKKSCIFYRSHVDIYPSIFNFGVQLFLYTEEQQLAVDSVEYREFSNSIDFERKNGHAHQVVGGVSCPQGQDVNEFIESSLHTMEERNAIRDALYSEDGGMFTFKG
;
A
#
# COMPACT_ATOMS: atom_id res chain seq x y z
N MET A 1 14.77 34.22 -0.76
CA MET A 1 15.26 32.85 -1.03
C MET A 1 14.23 31.90 -0.42
N PRO A 2 13.66 30.94 -1.17
CA PRO A 2 12.75 29.96 -0.56
C PRO A 2 13.50 29.16 0.52
N PRO A 3 12.85 28.76 1.61
CA PRO A 3 13.51 28.00 2.68
C PRO A 3 14.09 26.71 2.11
N LYS A 4 15.37 26.46 2.42
CA LYS A 4 16.06 25.23 2.02
C LYS A 4 15.45 24.07 2.79
N VAL A 5 14.91 23.08 2.08
CA VAL A 5 14.36 21.87 2.71
C VAL A 5 15.47 21.17 3.49
N THR A 6 15.18 20.82 4.73
CA THR A 6 16.13 20.24 5.68
C THR A 6 15.99 18.71 5.78
N LYS A 7 16.96 18.06 6.44
CA LYS A 7 16.83 16.65 6.81
C LYS A 7 15.61 16.41 7.69
N ASP A 8 15.31 17.33 8.61
CA ASP A 8 14.16 17.21 9.52
C ASP A 8 12.82 17.28 8.79
N ASP A 9 12.71 18.11 7.73
CA ASP A 9 11.54 18.10 6.85
C ASP A 9 11.32 16.73 6.19
N CYS A 10 12.40 16.06 5.78
CA CYS A 10 12.32 14.73 5.17
C CYS A 10 11.87 13.71 6.21
N LEU A 11 12.48 13.72 7.41
CA LEU A 11 12.11 12.82 8.50
C LEU A 11 10.63 13.01 8.90
N ALA A 12 10.14 14.25 8.93
CA ALA A 12 8.75 14.54 9.25
C ALA A 12 7.78 13.93 8.22
N GLU A 13 8.04 14.09 6.92
CA GLU A 13 7.17 13.52 5.88
C GLU A 13 7.26 12.00 5.82
N ILE A 14 8.42 11.40 6.11
CA ILE A 14 8.57 9.95 6.18
C ILE A 14 7.75 9.37 7.34
N ARG A 15 7.82 9.97 8.54
CA ARG A 15 6.95 9.59 9.67
C ARG A 15 5.48 9.72 9.29
N ARG A 16 5.11 10.80 8.59
CA ARG A 16 3.74 11.03 8.14
C ARG A 16 3.27 9.97 7.15
N PHE A 17 4.12 9.53 6.24
CA PHE A 17 3.81 8.43 5.33
C PHE A 17 3.52 7.15 6.10
N PHE A 18 4.41 6.72 7.00
CA PHE A 18 4.20 5.47 7.77
C PHE A 18 2.96 5.53 8.67
N LYS A 19 2.65 6.71 9.23
CA LYS A 19 1.40 6.92 9.96
C LYS A 19 0.16 6.70 9.08
N HIS A 20 0.13 7.30 7.89
CA HIS A 20 -0.99 7.16 6.96
C HIS A 20 -1.09 5.75 6.38
N TYR A 21 0.05 5.13 6.13
CA TYR A 21 0.13 3.73 5.70
C TYR A 21 -0.46 2.79 6.77
N ALA A 22 -0.07 2.96 8.05
CA ALA A 22 -0.65 2.19 9.15
C ALA A 22 -2.17 2.37 9.26
N SER A 23 -2.66 3.63 9.16
CA SER A 23 -4.10 3.92 9.13
C SER A 23 -4.80 3.22 7.96
N PHE A 24 -4.20 3.27 6.77
CA PHE A 24 -4.70 2.58 5.58
C PHE A 24 -4.76 1.06 5.78
N CYS A 25 -3.77 0.44 6.44
CA CYS A 25 -3.80 -1.01 6.71
C CYS A 25 -4.86 -1.44 7.74
N GLN A 26 -5.32 -0.52 8.59
CA GLN A 26 -6.33 -0.79 9.62
C GLN A 26 -7.76 -0.61 9.11
N SER A 27 -8.02 0.50 8.42
CA SER A 27 -9.34 0.84 7.90
C SER A 27 -9.21 1.64 6.60
N PRO A 28 -8.94 0.97 5.48
CA PRO A 28 -8.81 1.61 4.19
C PRO A 28 -10.17 2.14 3.70
N ASP A 29 -10.29 3.45 3.68
CA ASP A 29 -11.37 4.24 3.08
C ASP A 29 -10.81 5.22 2.03
N PRO A 30 -11.65 5.93 1.25
CA PRO A 30 -11.17 6.88 0.25
C PRO A 30 -10.24 7.97 0.80
N ASP A 31 -10.47 8.44 2.03
CA ASP A 31 -9.65 9.48 2.65
C ASP A 31 -8.27 8.95 3.03
N SER A 32 -8.19 7.76 3.62
CA SER A 32 -6.93 7.10 3.98
C SER A 32 -6.09 6.80 2.73
N VAL A 33 -6.71 6.39 1.61
CA VAL A 33 -6.03 6.21 0.33
C VAL A 33 -5.53 7.54 -0.21
N HIS A 34 -6.35 8.59 -0.16
CA HIS A 34 -5.90 9.91 -0.57
C HIS A 34 -4.70 10.38 0.26
N GLN A 35 -4.75 10.17 1.58
CA GLN A 35 -3.69 10.59 2.51
C GLN A 35 -2.39 9.82 2.29
N VAL A 36 -2.43 8.49 2.09
CA VAL A 36 -1.22 7.71 1.82
C VAL A 36 -0.59 8.10 0.47
N LEU A 37 -1.40 8.24 -0.58
CA LEU A 37 -0.92 8.66 -1.91
C LEU A 37 -0.32 10.09 -1.88
N ALA A 38 -0.98 11.01 -1.18
CA ALA A 38 -0.49 12.38 -1.02
C ALA A 38 0.83 12.45 -0.23
N SER A 39 0.94 11.66 0.84
CA SER A 39 2.15 11.62 1.66
C SER A 39 3.33 10.99 0.94
N ALA A 40 3.13 9.93 0.15
CA ALA A 40 4.16 9.35 -0.70
C ALA A 40 4.74 10.38 -1.69
N TYR A 41 3.88 11.17 -2.34
CA TYR A 41 4.32 12.27 -3.20
C TYR A 41 5.09 13.34 -2.42
N SER A 42 4.60 13.71 -1.23
CA SER A 42 5.22 14.71 -0.36
C SER A 42 6.63 14.29 0.09
N VAL A 43 6.81 13.03 0.48
CA VAL A 43 8.11 12.42 0.79
C VAL A 43 9.07 12.61 -0.38
N ASN A 44 8.68 12.18 -1.58
CA ASN A 44 9.53 12.30 -2.77
C ASN A 44 9.90 13.76 -3.09
N ASP A 45 8.97 14.70 -2.92
CA ASP A 45 9.25 16.12 -3.15
C ASP A 45 10.25 16.68 -2.12
N LYS A 46 10.12 16.33 -0.83
CA LYS A 46 11.06 16.76 0.21
C LYS A 46 12.45 16.17 0.03
N VAL A 47 12.57 14.87 -0.18
CA VAL A 47 13.90 14.23 -0.34
C VAL A 47 14.63 14.78 -1.57
N ARG A 48 13.91 15.00 -2.68
CA ARG A 48 14.45 15.65 -3.88
C ARG A 48 14.95 17.06 -3.59
N LYS A 49 14.16 17.88 -2.88
CA LYS A 49 14.53 19.27 -2.55
C LYS A 49 15.69 19.35 -1.55
N ALA A 50 15.84 18.34 -0.69
CA ALA A 50 16.98 18.20 0.22
C ALA A 50 18.25 17.66 -0.47
N GLY A 51 18.17 17.23 -1.72
CA GLY A 51 19.30 16.77 -2.52
C GLY A 51 19.58 15.26 -2.46
N TYR A 52 18.66 14.48 -1.90
CA TYR A 52 18.76 13.02 -1.91
C TYR A 52 18.25 12.41 -3.23
N PRO A 53 18.57 11.13 -3.53
CA PRO A 53 17.95 10.41 -4.65
C PRO A 53 16.43 10.40 -4.55
N ASN A 54 15.74 10.47 -5.69
CA ASN A 54 14.29 10.51 -5.79
C ASN A 54 13.72 9.21 -6.40
N PHE A 55 12.40 9.05 -6.32
CA PHE A 55 11.69 7.84 -6.71
C PHE A 55 11.09 7.90 -8.13
N PHE A 56 11.47 8.86 -8.99
CA PHE A 56 10.90 8.95 -10.34
C PHE A 56 11.24 7.79 -11.28
N ARG A 57 12.08 6.84 -10.84
CA ARG A 57 12.39 5.59 -11.54
C ARG A 57 11.68 4.36 -10.98
N SER A 58 10.94 4.50 -9.88
CA SER A 58 10.14 3.41 -9.30
C SER A 58 8.80 3.35 -10.01
N ASP A 59 8.43 2.17 -10.50
CA ASP A 59 7.12 1.95 -11.11
C ASP A 59 6.01 2.20 -10.07
N GLU A 60 6.22 1.81 -8.81
CA GLU A 60 5.30 2.05 -7.70
C GLU A 60 5.06 3.53 -7.46
N PHE A 61 6.13 4.34 -7.39
CA PHE A 61 6.00 5.77 -7.18
C PHE A 61 5.32 6.47 -8.37
N LEU A 62 5.64 6.06 -9.60
CA LEU A 62 4.99 6.58 -10.80
C LEU A 62 3.48 6.29 -10.81
N THR A 63 3.10 5.07 -10.41
CA THR A 63 1.70 4.67 -10.20
C THR A 63 1.02 5.52 -9.14
N ILE A 64 1.62 5.65 -7.95
CA ILE A 64 1.10 6.48 -6.85
C ILE A 64 0.91 7.94 -7.31
N LYS A 65 1.89 8.49 -8.03
CA LYS A 65 1.81 9.85 -8.58
C LYS A 65 0.65 10.00 -9.57
N ALA A 66 0.47 9.04 -10.47
CA ALA A 66 -0.62 9.06 -11.44
C ALA A 66 -1.99 9.01 -10.75
N MET A 67 -2.17 8.09 -9.80
CA MET A 67 -3.39 7.96 -9.01
C MET A 67 -3.67 9.23 -8.22
N ARG A 68 -2.68 9.77 -7.48
CA ARG A 68 -2.82 11.02 -6.73
C ARG A 68 -3.24 12.18 -7.62
N ASN A 69 -2.63 12.32 -8.80
CA ASN A 69 -2.95 13.41 -9.73
C ASN A 69 -4.40 13.30 -10.20
N TYR A 70 -4.84 12.10 -10.56
CA TYR A 70 -6.23 11.88 -10.96
C TYR A 70 -7.22 12.22 -9.82
N ALA A 71 -6.94 11.74 -8.59
CA ALA A 71 -7.79 11.99 -7.42
C ALA A 71 -8.03 13.48 -7.13
N ILE A 72 -7.00 14.31 -7.36
CA ILE A 72 -7.05 15.73 -7.04
C ILE A 72 -7.74 16.55 -8.13
N HIS A 73 -7.73 16.06 -9.36
CA HIS A 73 -8.33 16.75 -10.50
C HIS A 73 -9.78 16.32 -10.77
N GLN A 74 -10.17 15.09 -10.43
CA GLN A 74 -11.51 14.55 -10.72
C GLN A 74 -12.36 14.25 -9.48
N ALA A 75 -11.94 14.78 -8.32
CA ALA A 75 -12.63 14.76 -7.02
C ALA A 75 -12.92 13.39 -6.39
N GLU A 76 -12.87 12.25 -7.08
CA GLU A 76 -13.14 10.95 -6.44
C GLU A 76 -12.37 9.80 -7.11
N ILE A 77 -11.34 9.28 -6.41
CA ILE A 77 -11.03 7.86 -6.53
C ILE A 77 -11.93 7.17 -5.53
N TYR A 78 -13.11 6.75 -5.97
CA TYR A 78 -13.88 5.77 -5.23
C TYR A 78 -13.12 4.44 -5.29
N ASN A 79 -12.29 4.20 -4.29
CA ASN A 79 -11.77 2.87 -4.03
C ASN A 79 -12.76 2.14 -3.13
N THR A 80 -12.77 0.82 -3.26
CA THR A 80 -13.49 -0.06 -2.37
C THR A 80 -12.45 -0.97 -1.75
N ALA A 81 -12.08 -0.69 -0.50
CA ALA A 81 -11.19 -1.59 0.19
C ALA A 81 -11.95 -2.81 0.70
N ARG A 82 -11.34 -3.96 0.50
CA ARG A 82 -11.93 -5.26 0.79
C ARG A 82 -10.90 -6.15 1.45
N ALA A 83 -11.34 -6.97 2.39
CA ALA A 83 -10.51 -7.92 3.06
C ALA A 83 -10.61 -9.29 2.40
N VAL A 84 -9.47 -9.98 2.24
CA VAL A 84 -9.48 -11.41 1.95
C VAL A 84 -10.01 -12.13 3.21
N PRO A 85 -10.99 -13.05 3.10
CA PRO A 85 -11.54 -13.75 4.25
C PRO A 85 -10.45 -14.47 5.05
N MET A 86 -10.36 -14.18 6.35
CA MET A 86 -9.42 -14.87 7.25
C MET A 86 -9.83 -16.32 7.51
N VAL A 87 -11.12 -16.64 7.31
CA VAL A 87 -11.67 -17.99 7.36
C VAL A 87 -12.50 -18.18 6.10
N SER A 88 -12.07 -19.08 5.23
CA SER A 88 -12.79 -19.44 4.00
C SER A 88 -12.98 -20.95 3.92
N LYS A 89 -14.12 -21.37 3.39
CA LYS A 89 -14.37 -22.78 3.04
C LYS A 89 -13.55 -23.24 1.83
N VAL A 90 -13.01 -22.29 1.07
CA VAL A 90 -12.14 -22.50 -0.08
C VAL A 90 -10.73 -22.01 0.31
N PRO A 91 -9.66 -22.81 0.08
CA PRO A 91 -8.30 -22.32 0.25
C PRO A 91 -8.11 -21.08 -0.61
N ILE A 92 -7.70 -19.94 -0.08
CA ILE A 92 -7.40 -18.74 -0.87
C ILE A 92 -5.94 -18.41 -0.59
N GLU A 93 -5.13 -18.23 -1.65
CA GLU A 93 -3.77 -17.76 -1.50
C GLU A 93 -3.73 -16.28 -1.89
N ALA A 94 -3.26 -15.45 -0.97
CA ALA A 94 -3.03 -14.03 -1.20
C ALA A 94 -1.80 -13.61 -0.42
N GLU A 95 -0.89 -12.86 -1.06
CA GLU A 95 0.28 -12.30 -0.37
C GLU A 95 -0.12 -11.14 0.56
N LEU A 96 -1.26 -10.51 0.28
CA LEU A 96 -1.81 -9.41 1.06
C LEU A 96 -3.22 -9.76 1.55
N SER A 97 -3.48 -9.53 2.84
CA SER A 97 -4.78 -9.79 3.45
C SER A 97 -5.85 -8.73 3.15
N ILE A 98 -5.47 -7.68 2.42
CA ILE A 98 -6.31 -6.54 2.04
C ILE A 98 -6.18 -6.38 0.52
N LEU A 99 -7.27 -5.98 -0.14
CA LEU A 99 -7.30 -5.53 -1.51
C LEU A 99 -7.77 -4.07 -1.53
N CYS A 100 -7.06 -3.22 -2.28
CA CYS A 100 -7.47 -1.83 -2.51
C CYS A 100 -7.98 -1.68 -3.93
N LEU A 101 -9.27 -1.97 -4.13
CA LEU A 101 -9.85 -2.09 -5.46
C LEU A 101 -10.30 -0.73 -5.98
N VAL A 102 -9.83 -0.38 -7.17
CA VAL A 102 -10.29 0.77 -7.95
C VAL A 102 -11.10 0.26 -9.14
N PRO A 103 -12.29 0.80 -9.43
CA PRO A 103 -13.08 0.40 -10.59
C PRO A 103 -12.27 0.55 -11.88
N ARG A 104 -12.35 -0.44 -12.78
CA ARG A 104 -11.56 -0.46 -14.01
C ARG A 104 -11.79 0.77 -14.89
N ALA A 105 -13.02 1.27 -14.97
CA ALA A 105 -13.35 2.50 -15.70
C ALA A 105 -12.65 3.76 -15.13
N VAL A 106 -12.37 3.78 -13.82
CA VAL A 106 -11.55 4.84 -13.21
C VAL A 106 -10.09 4.65 -13.60
N MET A 107 -9.57 3.42 -13.52
CA MET A 107 -8.18 3.13 -13.89
C MET A 107 -7.90 3.41 -15.37
N GLU A 108 -8.84 3.12 -16.27
CA GLU A 108 -8.70 3.45 -17.71
C GLU A 108 -8.55 4.96 -17.92
N ARG A 109 -9.34 5.77 -17.22
CA ARG A 109 -9.19 7.24 -17.25
C ARG A 109 -7.85 7.72 -16.67
N VAL A 110 -7.35 7.06 -15.63
CA VAL A 110 -6.01 7.34 -15.10
C VAL A 110 -4.96 7.05 -16.18
N LEU A 111 -5.02 5.88 -16.82
CA LEU A 111 -4.11 5.44 -17.87
C LEU A 111 -4.13 6.38 -19.09
N GLU A 112 -5.30 6.89 -19.48
CA GLU A 112 -5.42 7.88 -20.57
C GLU A 112 -4.81 9.24 -20.21
N SER A 113 -4.81 9.60 -18.93
CA SER A 113 -4.33 10.89 -18.43
C SER A 113 -2.85 10.94 -18.08
N THR A 114 -2.11 9.83 -18.21
CA THR A 114 -0.74 9.71 -17.73
C THR A 114 0.18 8.99 -18.72
N GLU A 115 1.43 9.43 -18.80
CA GLU A 115 2.49 8.75 -19.55
C GLU A 115 3.03 7.52 -18.80
N SER A 116 2.66 7.35 -17.53
CA SER A 116 3.13 6.27 -16.65
C SER A 116 2.30 4.96 -16.77
N GLY A 117 1.64 4.74 -17.92
CA GLY A 117 0.75 3.59 -18.10
C GLY A 117 1.43 2.23 -17.91
N ASP A 118 2.69 2.11 -18.34
CA ASP A 118 3.45 0.86 -18.17
C ASP A 118 3.82 0.58 -16.72
N ALA A 119 4.12 1.63 -15.94
CA ALA A 119 4.40 1.51 -14.51
C ALA A 119 3.17 0.99 -13.75
N ILE A 120 1.98 1.52 -14.10
CA ILE A 120 0.70 1.07 -13.52
C ILE A 120 0.46 -0.41 -13.83
N LYS A 121 0.66 -0.83 -15.09
CA LYS A 121 0.48 -2.23 -15.49
C LYS A 121 1.43 -3.20 -14.80
N LYS A 122 2.63 -2.75 -14.41
CA LYS A 122 3.63 -3.59 -13.72
C LYS A 122 3.45 -3.66 -12.21
N SER A 123 2.94 -2.59 -11.60
CA SER A 123 2.88 -2.45 -10.13
C SER A 123 1.48 -2.63 -9.54
N CYS A 124 0.44 -2.77 -10.37
CA CYS A 124 -0.93 -3.07 -9.95
C CYS A 124 -1.40 -4.42 -10.50
N ILE A 125 -2.43 -4.98 -9.86
CA ILE A 125 -3.06 -6.23 -10.29
C ILE A 125 -4.39 -5.94 -10.96
N PHE A 126 -4.51 -6.36 -12.22
CA PHE A 126 -5.71 -6.13 -13.03
C PHE A 126 -6.66 -7.32 -12.96
N TYR A 127 -7.83 -7.07 -12.39
CA TYR A 127 -8.98 -7.98 -12.45
C TYR A 127 -9.94 -7.53 -13.57
N ARG A 128 -11.03 -8.28 -13.76
CA ARG A 128 -12.05 -8.01 -14.79
C ARG A 128 -12.67 -6.63 -14.61
N SER A 129 -13.25 -6.39 -13.43
CA SER A 129 -14.02 -5.18 -13.09
C SER A 129 -13.23 -4.17 -12.26
N HIS A 130 -12.12 -4.59 -11.66
CA HIS A 130 -11.36 -3.81 -10.69
C HIS A 130 -9.85 -3.91 -10.92
N VAL A 131 -9.11 -2.96 -10.37
CA VAL A 131 -7.64 -2.98 -10.32
C VAL A 131 -7.22 -2.78 -8.88
N ASP A 132 -6.41 -3.71 -8.35
CA ASP A 132 -5.84 -3.61 -7.01
C ASP A 132 -4.55 -2.80 -7.04
N ILE A 133 -4.57 -1.67 -6.34
CA ILE A 133 -3.43 -0.75 -6.23
C ILE A 133 -2.61 -1.00 -4.96
N TYR A 134 -3.05 -1.86 -4.04
CA TYR A 134 -2.35 -2.06 -2.78
C TYR A 134 -0.90 -2.55 -2.97
N PRO A 135 -0.57 -3.48 -3.90
CA PRO A 135 0.80 -3.88 -4.14
C PRO A 135 1.74 -2.71 -4.43
N SER A 136 1.29 -1.71 -5.20
CA SER A 136 2.07 -0.49 -5.48
C SER A 136 2.34 0.34 -4.21
N ILE A 137 1.36 0.46 -3.32
CA ILE A 137 1.50 1.22 -2.06
C ILE A 137 2.43 0.49 -1.09
N PHE A 138 2.24 -0.82 -0.94
CA PHE A 138 3.06 -1.67 -0.08
C PHE A 138 4.53 -1.66 -0.52
N ASN A 139 4.80 -1.97 -1.80
CA ASN A 139 6.16 -2.04 -2.33
C ASN A 139 6.87 -0.67 -2.28
N PHE A 140 6.14 0.43 -2.44
CA PHE A 140 6.71 1.76 -2.21
C PHE A 140 7.09 1.97 -0.74
N GLY A 141 6.27 1.52 0.21
CA GLY A 141 6.59 1.57 1.64
C GLY A 141 7.88 0.81 1.97
N VAL A 142 8.06 -0.38 1.39
CA VAL A 142 9.29 -1.18 1.50
C VAL A 142 10.48 -0.42 0.93
N GLN A 143 10.35 0.12 -0.28
CA GLN A 143 11.42 0.92 -0.92
C GLN A 143 11.79 2.13 -0.07
N LEU A 144 10.81 2.82 0.51
CA LEU A 144 11.04 3.96 1.38
C LEU A 144 11.74 3.57 2.68
N PHE A 145 11.37 2.43 3.27
CA PHE A 145 12.05 1.89 4.45
C PHE A 145 13.52 1.60 4.15
N LEU A 146 13.81 0.81 3.10
CA LEU A 146 15.19 0.48 2.72
C LEU A 146 16.00 1.73 2.35
N TYR A 147 15.36 2.71 1.71
CA TYR A 147 15.97 4.01 1.43
C TYR A 147 16.37 4.76 2.69
N THR A 148 15.53 4.73 3.75
CA THR A 148 15.88 5.37 5.02
C THR A 148 17.09 4.73 5.70
N GLU A 149 17.24 3.40 5.60
CA GLU A 149 18.42 2.70 6.09
C GLU A 149 19.66 3.07 5.28
N GLU A 150 19.59 3.03 3.94
CA GLU A 150 20.70 3.36 3.05
C GLU A 150 21.20 4.79 3.26
N GLN A 151 20.29 5.75 3.42
CA GLN A 151 20.60 7.17 3.61
C GLN A 151 20.84 7.55 5.07
N GLN A 152 20.86 6.58 6.01
CA GLN A 152 21.07 6.78 7.44
C GLN A 152 20.14 7.87 8.03
N LEU A 153 18.87 7.80 7.65
CA LEU A 153 17.80 8.67 8.13
C LEU A 153 17.24 8.09 9.43
N ALA A 154 17.50 8.76 10.56
CA ALA A 154 17.00 8.37 11.87
C ALA A 154 15.50 8.70 12.02
N VAL A 155 14.66 7.87 11.40
CA VAL A 155 13.21 7.93 11.56
C VAL A 155 12.84 7.23 12.85
N ASP A 156 12.08 7.93 13.70
CA ASP A 156 11.56 7.37 14.95
C ASP A 156 10.07 7.69 15.04
N SER A 157 9.25 6.65 14.91
CA SER A 157 7.81 6.64 15.19
C SER A 157 7.37 5.21 15.50
N VAL A 158 6.20 5.05 16.11
CA VAL A 158 5.65 3.72 16.43
C VAL A 158 5.43 2.92 15.15
N GLU A 159 4.78 3.54 14.17
CA GLU A 159 4.38 2.93 12.90
C GLU A 159 5.60 2.54 12.04
N TYR A 160 6.67 3.35 12.08
CA TYR A 160 7.92 3.00 11.42
C TYR A 160 8.59 1.78 12.06
N ARG A 161 8.55 1.65 13.40
CA ARG A 161 9.10 0.50 14.11
C ARG A 161 8.29 -0.78 13.87
N GLU A 162 6.96 -0.68 13.80
CA GLU A 162 6.11 -1.82 13.40
C GLU A 162 6.47 -2.32 12.00
N PHE A 163 6.66 -1.40 11.04
CA PHE A 163 7.13 -1.76 9.71
C PHE A 163 8.53 -2.39 9.74
N SER A 164 9.45 -1.84 10.54
CA SER A 164 10.79 -2.41 10.76
C SER A 164 10.72 -3.84 11.30
N ASN A 165 9.82 -4.12 12.24
CA ASN A 165 9.65 -5.45 12.81
C ASN A 165 9.21 -6.46 11.76
N SER A 166 8.32 -6.08 10.83
CA SER A 166 7.91 -6.93 9.70
C SER A 166 9.09 -7.26 8.79
N ILE A 167 9.86 -6.25 8.39
CA ILE A 167 11.05 -6.43 7.54
C ILE A 167 12.09 -7.31 8.25
N ASP A 168 12.32 -7.11 9.55
CA ASP A 168 13.26 -7.93 10.32
C ASP A 168 12.80 -9.38 10.45
N PHE A 169 11.49 -9.63 10.59
CA PHE A 169 10.93 -10.97 10.54
C PHE A 169 11.18 -11.63 9.18
N GLU A 170 10.94 -10.91 8.08
CA GLU A 170 11.19 -11.40 6.72
C GLU A 170 12.68 -11.71 6.49
N ARG A 171 13.58 -10.82 6.94
CA ARG A 171 15.04 -11.02 6.89
C ARG A 171 15.46 -12.30 7.63
N LYS A 172 14.94 -12.50 8.84
CA LYS A 172 15.28 -13.67 9.68
C LYS A 172 14.80 -14.99 9.07
N ASN A 173 13.71 -14.97 8.30
CA ASN A 173 13.11 -16.16 7.72
C ASN A 173 13.41 -16.32 6.22
N GLY A 174 14.18 -15.42 5.61
CA GLY A 174 14.57 -15.50 4.20
C GLY A 174 13.43 -15.22 3.22
N HIS A 175 12.44 -14.42 3.63
CA HIS A 175 11.32 -14.01 2.78
C HIS A 175 11.66 -12.75 1.97
N ALA A 176 11.05 -12.61 0.80
CA ALA A 176 11.14 -11.38 0.02
C ALA A 176 10.37 -10.25 0.71
N HIS A 177 10.89 -9.02 0.65
CA HIS A 177 10.24 -7.85 1.23
C HIS A 177 9.15 -7.26 0.34
N GLN A 178 9.23 -7.50 -0.97
CA GLN A 178 8.26 -7.00 -1.93
C GLN A 178 7.25 -8.09 -2.25
N VAL A 179 6.03 -7.65 -2.54
CA VAL A 179 4.94 -8.52 -2.96
C VAL A 179 4.71 -8.37 -4.45
N VAL A 180 4.37 -9.48 -5.11
CA VAL A 180 3.72 -9.44 -6.42
C VAL A 180 2.26 -9.04 -6.23
N GLY A 181 1.64 -9.49 -5.13
CA GLY A 181 0.24 -9.28 -4.84
C GLY A 181 -0.68 -10.21 -5.63
N GLY A 182 -1.98 -9.91 -5.60
CA GLY A 182 -3.00 -10.72 -6.24
C GLY A 182 -3.58 -11.80 -5.34
N VAL A 183 -4.67 -12.38 -5.80
CA VAL A 183 -5.37 -13.49 -5.13
C VAL A 183 -5.50 -14.66 -6.09
N SER A 184 -5.17 -15.86 -5.63
CA SER A 184 -5.41 -17.10 -6.37
C SER A 184 -6.51 -17.91 -5.68
N CYS A 185 -7.40 -18.47 -6.50
CA CYS A 185 -8.43 -19.41 -6.05
C CYS A 185 -8.11 -20.81 -6.63
N PRO A 186 -8.26 -21.89 -5.84
CA PRO A 186 -7.98 -23.24 -6.29
C PRO A 186 -8.99 -23.71 -7.35
N GLN A 187 -8.56 -24.69 -8.14
CA GLN A 187 -9.42 -25.47 -9.05
C GLN A 187 -10.11 -24.67 -10.17
N GLY A 188 -9.54 -23.54 -10.59
CA GLY A 188 -10.06 -22.77 -11.72
C GLY A 188 -11.33 -21.98 -11.41
N GLN A 189 -11.65 -21.76 -10.12
CA GLN A 189 -12.65 -20.78 -9.73
C GLN A 189 -12.26 -19.39 -10.24
N ASP A 190 -13.25 -18.66 -10.74
CA ASP A 190 -13.02 -17.31 -11.27
C ASP A 190 -12.74 -16.36 -10.10
N VAL A 191 -11.49 -15.88 -10.01
CA VAL A 191 -11.06 -14.90 -9.01
C VAL A 191 -11.95 -13.65 -9.04
N ASN A 192 -12.51 -13.30 -10.18
CA ASN A 192 -13.43 -12.16 -10.30
C ASN A 192 -14.77 -12.43 -9.62
N GLU A 193 -15.32 -13.63 -9.77
CA GLU A 193 -16.55 -14.03 -9.07
C GLU A 193 -16.30 -14.08 -7.55
N PHE A 194 -15.12 -14.54 -7.13
CA PHE A 194 -14.71 -14.49 -5.73
C PHE A 194 -14.65 -13.05 -5.19
N ILE A 195 -14.01 -12.13 -5.92
CA ILE A 195 -13.91 -10.72 -5.54
C ILE A 195 -15.31 -10.09 -5.37
N GLU A 196 -16.25 -10.42 -6.25
CA GLU A 196 -17.59 -9.83 -6.25
C GLU A 196 -18.53 -10.42 -5.18
N SER A 197 -18.32 -11.68 -4.78
CA SER A 197 -19.29 -12.42 -3.94
C SER A 197 -18.80 -12.74 -2.53
N SER A 198 -17.49 -12.74 -2.29
CA SER A 198 -16.91 -13.45 -1.13
C SER A 198 -15.90 -12.63 -0.32
N LEU A 199 -15.62 -11.37 -0.69
CA LEU A 199 -14.75 -10.50 0.10
C LEU A 199 -15.48 -9.92 1.31
N HIS A 200 -14.78 -9.88 2.45
CA HIS A 200 -15.32 -9.30 3.67
C HIS A 200 -15.15 -7.78 3.68
N THR A 201 -16.02 -7.09 4.41
CA THR A 201 -15.78 -5.68 4.75
C THR A 201 -14.58 -5.57 5.72
N MET A 202 -13.98 -4.39 5.79
CA MET A 202 -12.88 -4.14 6.74
C MET A 202 -13.35 -4.24 8.20
N GLU A 203 -14.63 -3.92 8.46
CA GLU A 203 -15.27 -4.05 9.77
C GLU A 203 -15.37 -5.52 10.21
N GLU A 204 -15.83 -6.40 9.30
CA GLU A 204 -15.91 -7.85 9.53
C GLU A 204 -14.52 -8.45 9.78
N ARG A 205 -13.51 -8.02 9.01
CA ARG A 205 -12.11 -8.44 9.22
C ARG A 205 -11.62 -8.03 10.61
N ASN A 206 -11.81 -6.78 11.01
CA ASN A 206 -11.31 -6.29 12.29
C ASN A 206 -11.97 -7.03 13.47
N ALA A 207 -13.27 -7.31 13.40
CA ALA A 207 -13.97 -8.10 14.41
C ALA A 207 -13.42 -9.54 14.52
N ILE A 208 -13.18 -10.22 13.39
CA ILE A 208 -12.61 -11.57 13.37
C ILE A 208 -11.17 -11.58 13.90
N ARG A 209 -10.36 -10.59 13.49
CA ARG A 209 -8.97 -10.46 13.93
C ARG A 209 -8.89 -10.28 15.45
N ASP A 210 -9.69 -9.38 16.02
CA ASP A 210 -9.66 -9.09 17.45
C ASP A 210 -10.13 -10.31 18.26
N ALA A 211 -11.06 -11.10 17.71
CA ALA A 211 -11.52 -12.35 18.33
C ALA A 211 -10.45 -13.46 18.31
N LEU A 212 -9.73 -13.63 17.19
CA LEU A 212 -8.87 -14.79 16.93
C LEU A 212 -7.37 -14.55 17.09
N TYR A 213 -6.90 -13.31 17.09
CA TYR A 213 -5.47 -12.98 17.08
C TYR A 213 -5.11 -11.99 18.20
N SER A 214 -3.88 -12.10 18.70
CA SER A 214 -3.22 -11.14 19.58
C SER A 214 -2.17 -10.36 18.79
N GLU A 215 -2.10 -9.06 19.04
CA GLU A 215 -1.10 -8.18 18.46
C GLU A 215 0.04 -7.93 19.46
N ASP A 216 1.27 -8.14 19.03
CA ASP A 216 2.47 -7.72 19.75
C ASP A 216 3.47 -7.09 18.78
N GLY A 217 3.87 -5.85 19.06
CA GLY A 217 4.84 -5.11 18.23
C GLY A 217 4.45 -4.96 16.75
N GLY A 218 3.16 -4.91 16.42
CA GLY A 218 2.64 -4.85 15.04
C GLY A 218 2.51 -6.21 14.32
N MET A 219 2.83 -7.31 15.01
CA MET A 219 2.71 -8.68 14.49
C MET A 219 1.49 -9.37 15.09
N PHE A 220 0.67 -9.98 14.23
CA PHE A 220 -0.51 -10.75 14.65
C PHE A 220 -0.18 -12.23 14.81
N THR A 221 -0.50 -12.78 15.98
CA THR A 221 -0.34 -14.20 16.32
C THR A 221 -1.69 -14.81 16.69
N PHE A 222 -1.95 -16.04 16.25
CA PHE A 222 -3.22 -16.71 16.51
C PHE A 222 -3.35 -17.04 18.01
N LYS A 223 -4.49 -16.72 18.61
CA LYS A 223 -4.87 -17.09 19.99
C LYS A 223 -5.26 -18.58 20.01
N GLY A 224 -4.29 -19.45 19.72
CA GLY A 224 -4.42 -20.90 19.81
C GLY A 224 -4.12 -21.42 21.21
#